data_AF-A0A975CST0-F1
#
_entry.id   AF-A0A975CST0-F1
#
_cell.length_a   1.000
_cell.length_b   1.000
_cell.length_c   1.000
_cell.angle_alpha   90.00
_cell.angle_beta   90.00
_cell.angle_gamma   90.00
#
_symmetry.space_group_name_H-M   'P 1'
#
loop_
_entity.id
_entity.type
_entity.pdbx_description
1 polymer ?
#
loop_
_entity_poly.entity_id
_entity_poly.type
_entity_poly.pdbx_seq_one_letter_code
_entity_poly.pdbx_strand_id
1 'polypeptide(L)'
;MKQINTISKIIFSALCCISFSIQCQDVLIENGDEWYYYDKGYLDENWMFSSDFSGWKKGKTPIGYGDRKIKTEIGFGDNPKKKHITKYFKKKITLDNDKYLAYELKIQRDDGVIIYFDGEEVVRDNMPSIKIKNTTLATNTIEGNAESIFYAYFLNKSLIPENKEVVISVSVHQAYESSSDCIFSMELLGHTNPEVLNLIVENKNKINSNLLKKIQDLNTKFEYDKVVLKMDSQQNYIYSLNIVIFILAILLIIGFIVSYFVLIANKNKNIEIQKVNDTLKNNILKKEKEMLTCNTNLLHNKQHFKEIKADLRGIKTEDKNEIKSILKKIDHILERDDDWETLKKHFDAVNNGFYDKIIKKHPNLSETELRHCIFIKLHMHTKEIAKILLIDPRSVQTARYRIKKKMNLDEDIDLRDYLLNFE
;
A
#
# COMPACT_ATOMS: atom_id res chain seq x y z
N MET A 1 -88.69 -19.10 71.67
CA MET A 1 -88.29 -17.67 71.59
C MET A 1 -86.97 -17.30 72.28
N LYS A 2 -86.51 -17.99 73.34
CA LYS A 2 -85.21 -17.67 73.99
C LYS A 2 -83.95 -18.02 73.17
N GLN A 3 -83.99 -19.04 72.31
CA GLN A 3 -82.83 -19.49 71.52
C GLN A 3 -82.46 -18.57 70.35
N ILE A 4 -83.41 -17.82 69.79
CA ILE A 4 -83.18 -16.96 68.61
C ILE A 4 -82.43 -15.67 69.01
N ASN A 5 -82.66 -15.16 70.23
CA ASN A 5 -81.98 -13.95 70.73
C ASN A 5 -80.50 -14.17 71.07
N THR A 6 -80.09 -15.39 71.41
CA THR A 6 -78.69 -15.74 71.68
C THR A 6 -77.90 -15.87 70.38
N ILE A 7 -78.51 -16.47 69.35
CA ILE A 7 -77.88 -16.64 68.02
C ILE A 7 -77.72 -15.28 67.32
N SER A 8 -78.69 -14.37 67.42
CA SER A 8 -78.57 -13.01 66.86
C SER A 8 -77.44 -12.19 67.53
N LYS A 9 -77.26 -12.30 68.85
CA LYS A 9 -76.15 -11.63 69.56
C LYS A 9 -74.79 -12.23 69.26
N ILE A 10 -74.70 -13.55 69.06
CA ILE A 10 -73.47 -14.24 68.66
C ILE A 10 -73.09 -13.85 67.23
N ILE A 11 -74.04 -13.79 66.30
CA ILE A 11 -73.82 -13.35 64.92
C ILE A 11 -73.43 -11.86 64.86
N PHE A 12 -74.03 -10.99 65.68
CA PHE A 12 -73.66 -9.58 65.75
C PHE A 12 -72.28 -9.35 66.39
N SER A 13 -71.89 -10.18 67.37
CA SER A 13 -70.52 -10.15 67.95
C SER A 13 -69.46 -10.74 67.02
N ALA A 14 -69.83 -11.75 66.22
CA ALA A 14 -68.97 -12.36 65.21
C ALA A 14 -68.79 -11.45 63.99
N LEU A 15 -69.79 -10.65 63.62
CA LEU A 15 -69.66 -9.63 62.57
C LEU A 15 -68.82 -8.41 63.00
N CYS A 16 -68.71 -8.11 64.31
CA CYS A 16 -67.83 -7.05 64.80
C CYS A 16 -66.37 -7.50 65.03
N CYS A 17 -66.07 -8.80 64.96
CA CYS A 17 -64.72 -9.32 65.22
C CYS A 17 -63.96 -9.74 63.94
N ILE A 18 -64.51 -9.53 62.75
CA ILE A 18 -63.85 -9.83 61.47
C ILE A 18 -63.66 -8.51 60.70
N SER A 19 -62.82 -7.65 61.27
CA SER A 19 -62.19 -6.54 60.55
C SER A 19 -60.88 -6.12 61.21
N PHE A 20 -60.16 -7.06 61.83
CA PHE A 20 -58.71 -6.96 61.87
C PHE A 20 -58.18 -7.63 60.62
N SER A 21 -58.18 -6.87 59.53
CA SER A 21 -57.22 -7.11 58.46
C SER A 21 -55.85 -7.09 59.14
N ILE A 22 -55.19 -8.24 59.29
CA ILE A 22 -53.75 -8.26 59.53
C ILE A 22 -53.18 -7.64 58.26
N GLN A 23 -52.95 -6.33 58.29
CA GLN A 23 -52.31 -5.64 57.19
C GLN A 23 -50.86 -6.13 57.21
N CYS A 24 -50.54 -7.05 56.31
CA CYS A 24 -49.20 -7.62 56.16
C CYS A 24 -48.18 -6.60 55.61
N GLN A 25 -48.66 -5.38 55.38
CA GLN A 25 -47.93 -4.21 54.93
C GLN A 25 -48.46 -2.98 55.67
N ASP A 26 -47.56 -2.13 56.15
CA ASP A 26 -47.90 -0.82 56.71
C ASP A 26 -47.61 0.26 55.67
N VAL A 27 -48.55 1.19 55.48
CA VAL A 27 -48.34 2.35 54.61
C VAL A 27 -47.57 3.41 55.39
N LEU A 28 -46.33 3.67 54.99
CA LEU A 28 -45.42 4.63 55.62
C LEU A 28 -45.48 6.00 54.94
N ILE A 29 -45.74 6.00 53.63
CA ILE A 29 -46.04 7.18 52.82
C ILE A 29 -47.17 6.82 51.87
N GLU A 30 -48.22 7.64 51.85
CA GLU A 30 -49.36 7.47 50.94
C GLU A 30 -49.39 8.53 49.83
N ASN A 31 -50.00 8.20 48.69
CA ASN A 31 -50.27 9.18 47.65
C ASN A 31 -51.32 10.19 48.14
N GLY A 32 -50.99 11.48 48.16
CA GLY A 32 -51.77 12.52 48.83
C GLY A 32 -51.07 13.11 50.06
N ASP A 33 -49.99 12.50 50.51
CA ASP A 33 -49.19 12.99 51.62
C ASP A 33 -48.55 14.35 51.35
N GLU A 34 -48.29 15.07 52.44
CA GLU A 34 -47.52 16.31 52.40
C GLU A 34 -46.02 16.04 52.25
N TRP A 35 -45.40 16.76 51.31
CA TRP A 35 -43.98 16.77 50.99
C TRP A 35 -43.46 18.21 50.97
N TYR A 36 -42.19 18.38 51.33
CA TYR A 36 -41.48 19.64 51.13
C TYR A 36 -40.94 19.68 49.71
N TYR A 37 -41.08 20.81 49.03
CA TYR A 37 -40.56 21.02 47.68
C TYR A 37 -39.79 22.33 47.56
N TYR A 38 -38.76 22.32 46.72
CA TYR A 38 -37.94 23.50 46.44
C TYR A 38 -38.30 24.09 45.08
N ASP A 39 -38.69 25.37 45.09
CA ASP A 39 -39.29 26.07 43.94
C ASP A 39 -38.53 27.37 43.60
N LYS A 40 -37.26 27.47 44.03
CA LYS A 40 -36.41 28.65 43.80
C LYS A 40 -35.26 28.38 42.81
N GLY A 41 -35.37 27.32 42.00
CA GLY A 41 -34.36 26.93 41.02
C GLY A 41 -33.48 25.77 41.48
N TYR A 42 -32.19 25.85 41.18
CA TYR A 42 -31.26 24.75 41.43
C TYR A 42 -30.66 24.80 42.83
N LEU A 43 -30.39 23.61 43.38
CA LEU A 43 -29.64 23.43 44.61
C LEU A 43 -28.19 23.03 44.33
N ASP A 44 -27.32 23.21 45.32
CA ASP A 44 -25.92 22.77 45.30
C ASP A 44 -25.81 21.24 45.29
N GLU A 45 -24.66 20.71 44.86
CA GLU A 45 -24.45 19.27 44.70
C GLU A 45 -24.60 18.43 46.00
N ASN A 46 -24.53 19.05 47.19
CA ASN A 46 -24.61 18.36 48.49
C ASN A 46 -25.98 18.46 49.17
N TRP A 47 -27.00 18.95 48.47
CA TRP A 47 -28.32 19.25 49.05
C TRP A 47 -29.00 18.03 49.69
N MET A 48 -28.73 16.82 49.18
CA MET A 48 -29.32 15.56 49.67
C MET A 48 -28.85 15.19 51.09
N PHE A 49 -27.67 15.64 51.50
CA PHE A 49 -27.13 15.41 52.85
C PHE A 49 -27.66 16.41 53.91
N SER A 50 -28.28 17.53 53.49
CA SER A 50 -28.82 18.51 54.43
C SER A 50 -30.09 18.01 55.12
N SER A 51 -30.11 18.00 56.44
CA SER A 51 -31.31 17.69 57.24
C SER A 51 -32.22 18.90 57.47
N ASP A 52 -31.76 20.12 57.17
CA ASP A 52 -32.58 21.34 57.26
C ASP A 52 -33.19 21.70 55.92
N PHE A 53 -34.52 21.81 55.92
CA PHE A 53 -35.36 22.22 54.80
C PHE A 53 -36.53 23.10 55.30
N SER A 54 -36.34 23.80 56.42
CA SER A 54 -37.32 24.72 57.00
C SER A 54 -37.76 25.83 56.05
N GLY A 55 -36.88 26.25 55.12
CA GLY A 55 -37.17 27.23 54.06
C GLY A 55 -37.91 26.68 52.83
N TRP A 56 -38.29 25.40 52.80
CA TRP A 56 -38.97 24.77 51.66
C TRP A 56 -40.49 24.92 51.80
N LYS A 57 -41.19 25.00 50.67
CA LYS A 57 -42.66 25.05 50.65
C LYS A 57 -43.22 23.65 50.87
N LYS A 58 -44.48 23.55 51.29
CA LYS A 58 -45.18 22.28 51.52
C LYS A 58 -46.33 22.09 50.54
N GLY A 59 -46.52 20.85 50.08
CA GLY A 59 -47.57 20.50 49.14
C GLY A 59 -47.96 19.03 49.23
N LYS A 60 -49.19 18.70 48.83
CA LYS A 60 -49.69 17.32 48.75
C LYS A 60 -49.40 16.70 47.38
N THR A 61 -48.99 15.43 47.35
CA THR A 61 -48.77 14.68 46.11
C THR A 61 -50.08 14.31 45.40
N PRO A 62 -50.12 14.21 44.05
CA PRO A 62 -49.03 14.48 43.11
C PRO A 62 -48.66 15.98 43.01
N ILE A 63 -47.35 16.27 42.98
CA ILE A 63 -46.79 17.64 42.87
C ILE A 63 -46.20 17.83 41.48
N GLY A 64 -46.45 18.96 40.82
CA GLY A 64 -46.05 19.12 39.41
C GLY A 64 -46.54 20.38 38.70
N TYR A 65 -46.46 20.39 37.36
CA TYR A 65 -47.20 21.32 36.49
C TYR A 65 -47.68 20.58 35.22
N GLY A 66 -48.66 21.12 34.50
CA GLY A 66 -49.06 20.65 33.16
C GLY A 66 -50.05 19.48 33.08
N ASP A 67 -50.29 18.74 34.18
CA ASP A 67 -51.28 17.64 34.28
C ASP A 67 -52.48 18.01 35.18
N ARG A 68 -53.68 17.53 34.83
CA ARG A 68 -54.92 17.67 35.62
C ARG A 68 -54.91 16.88 36.93
N LYS A 69 -54.04 15.86 37.07
CA LYS A 69 -53.93 15.03 38.29
C LYS A 69 -53.15 15.70 39.43
N ILE A 70 -52.48 16.81 39.15
CA ILE A 70 -51.64 17.52 40.12
C ILE A 70 -52.50 18.17 41.19
N LYS A 71 -52.16 17.92 42.46
CA LYS A 71 -52.79 18.57 43.62
C LYS A 71 -52.04 19.80 44.07
N THR A 72 -50.71 19.82 43.90
CA THR A 72 -49.87 20.98 44.22
C THR A 72 -49.11 21.42 42.98
N GLU A 73 -49.43 22.62 42.48
CA GLU A 73 -48.74 23.21 41.35
C GLU A 73 -47.41 23.86 41.78
N ILE A 74 -46.35 23.62 41.01
CA ILE A 74 -45.01 24.19 41.24
C ILE A 74 -44.53 24.98 40.02
N GLY A 75 -43.63 25.94 40.24
CA GLY A 75 -43.06 26.75 39.17
C GLY A 75 -42.11 25.94 38.27
N PHE A 76 -42.10 26.31 36.99
CA PHE A 76 -41.16 25.76 36.01
C PHE A 76 -39.94 26.67 35.76
N GLY A 77 -39.85 27.82 36.42
CA GLY A 77 -38.85 28.86 36.18
C GLY A 77 -39.42 30.01 35.33
N ASP A 78 -38.58 30.98 34.97
CA ASP A 78 -39.03 32.22 34.33
C ASP A 78 -39.31 32.07 32.82
N ASN A 79 -38.78 31.02 32.18
CA ASN A 79 -38.87 30.83 30.73
C ASN A 79 -39.58 29.51 30.36
N PRO A 80 -40.79 29.56 29.77
CA PRO A 80 -41.52 28.37 29.33
C PRO A 80 -40.78 27.49 28.30
N LYS A 81 -39.84 28.05 27.53
CA LYS A 81 -39.01 27.31 26.57
C LYS A 81 -37.70 26.78 27.18
N LYS A 82 -37.38 27.19 28.41
CA LYS A 82 -36.17 26.81 29.14
C LYS A 82 -36.49 26.65 30.63
N LYS A 83 -37.26 25.61 30.93
CA LYS A 83 -37.71 25.28 32.28
C LYS A 83 -36.55 24.70 33.10
N HIS A 84 -36.64 24.81 34.42
CA HIS A 84 -35.68 24.15 35.31
C HIS A 84 -35.81 22.62 35.17
N ILE A 85 -34.69 21.97 34.81
CA ILE A 85 -34.62 20.53 34.51
C ILE A 85 -34.93 19.67 35.74
N THR A 86 -34.44 20.10 36.91
CA THR A 86 -34.53 19.33 38.14
C THR A 86 -35.52 19.94 39.13
N LYS A 87 -36.34 19.09 39.74
CA LYS A 87 -37.25 19.41 40.85
C LYS A 87 -36.85 18.60 42.08
N TYR A 88 -36.88 19.24 43.24
CA TYR A 88 -36.40 18.65 44.48
C TYR A 88 -37.52 18.52 45.51
N PHE A 89 -37.59 17.35 46.15
CA PHE A 89 -38.57 17.03 47.16
C PHE A 89 -37.89 16.42 48.39
N LYS A 90 -38.41 16.72 49.58
CA LYS A 90 -37.96 16.12 50.83
C LYS A 90 -39.13 15.73 51.73
N LYS A 91 -38.97 14.62 52.45
CA LYS A 91 -39.88 14.22 53.51
C LYS A 91 -39.08 13.57 54.63
N LYS A 92 -39.38 13.96 55.86
CA LYS A 92 -38.88 13.28 57.06
C LYS A 92 -39.92 12.25 57.50
N ILE A 93 -39.46 11.02 57.73
CA ILE A 93 -40.30 9.92 58.22
C ILE A 93 -39.60 9.17 59.34
N THR A 94 -40.38 8.50 60.17
CA THR A 94 -39.84 7.57 61.17
C THR A 94 -39.94 6.14 60.62
N LEU A 95 -38.79 5.49 60.42
CA LEU A 95 -38.71 4.10 59.96
C LEU A 95 -38.32 3.21 61.13
N ASP A 96 -39.17 2.24 61.46
CA ASP A 96 -38.84 1.20 62.43
C ASP A 96 -38.23 0.00 61.70
N ASN A 97 -36.90 0.03 61.56
CA ASN A 97 -36.18 -0.99 60.82
C ASN A 97 -36.28 -2.37 61.47
N ASP A 98 -36.58 -2.47 62.76
CA ASP A 98 -36.74 -3.75 63.46
C ASP A 98 -38.12 -4.37 63.24
N LYS A 99 -39.09 -3.57 62.83
CA LYS A 99 -40.46 -4.02 62.54
C LYS A 99 -40.61 -4.60 61.12
N TYR A 100 -39.94 -4.03 60.13
CA TYR A 100 -40.12 -4.39 58.71
C TYR A 100 -38.95 -5.22 58.16
N LEU A 101 -39.27 -6.23 57.34
CA LEU A 101 -38.29 -7.10 56.68
C LEU A 101 -37.80 -6.52 55.35
N ALA A 102 -38.67 -5.77 54.68
CA ALA A 102 -38.41 -5.13 53.40
C ALA A 102 -39.32 -3.91 53.23
N TYR A 103 -38.95 -3.03 52.30
CA TYR A 103 -39.77 -1.87 51.95
C TYR A 103 -40.06 -1.90 50.46
N GLU A 104 -41.30 -1.58 50.08
CA GLU A 104 -41.71 -1.42 48.70
C GLU A 104 -41.93 0.07 48.42
N LEU A 105 -41.08 0.61 47.56
CA LEU A 105 -41.14 2.00 47.12
C LEU A 105 -41.86 2.06 45.79
N LYS A 106 -42.96 2.79 45.72
CA LYS A 106 -43.69 3.04 44.48
C LYS A 106 -43.51 4.49 44.08
N ILE A 107 -43.07 4.74 42.86
CA ILE A 107 -42.84 6.09 42.36
C ILE A 107 -43.59 6.32 41.06
N GLN A 108 -44.36 7.39 41.01
CA GLN A 108 -44.90 8.00 39.81
C GLN A 108 -44.07 9.25 39.51
N ARG A 109 -43.56 9.31 38.29
CA ARG A 109 -42.78 10.44 37.81
C ARG A 109 -42.97 10.62 36.30
N ASP A 110 -42.49 11.74 35.83
CA ASP A 110 -42.36 12.04 34.40
C ASP A 110 -41.14 11.31 33.82
N ASP A 111 -40.01 11.97 33.53
CA ASP A 111 -38.88 11.29 32.89
C ASP A 111 -37.96 10.52 33.86
N GLY A 112 -37.13 11.22 34.65
CA GLY A 112 -36.08 10.61 35.48
C GLY A 112 -36.26 10.89 36.98
N VAL A 113 -35.81 9.98 37.84
CA VAL A 113 -35.77 10.21 39.30
C VAL A 113 -34.53 9.60 39.94
N ILE A 114 -34.09 10.26 41.01
CA ILE A 114 -33.13 9.70 41.97
C ILE A 114 -33.66 9.93 43.37
N ILE A 115 -33.63 8.89 44.19
CA ILE A 115 -34.12 8.88 45.57
C ILE A 115 -32.96 8.55 46.49
N TYR A 116 -32.80 9.38 47.51
CA TYR A 116 -31.76 9.27 48.52
C TYR A 116 -32.39 9.13 49.91
N PHE A 117 -31.83 8.26 50.74
CA PHE A 117 -32.20 8.13 52.16
C PHE A 117 -31.01 8.62 52.99
N ASP A 118 -31.19 9.70 53.75
CA ASP A 118 -30.12 10.40 54.50
C ASP A 118 -28.88 10.74 53.63
N GLY A 119 -29.09 10.96 52.33
CA GLY A 119 -28.05 11.32 51.37
C GLY A 119 -27.45 10.13 50.59
N GLU A 120 -27.69 8.89 51.02
CA GLU A 120 -27.28 7.69 50.28
C GLU A 120 -28.27 7.36 49.17
N GLU A 121 -27.78 7.07 47.97
CA GLU A 121 -28.62 6.76 46.80
C GLU A 121 -29.23 5.36 46.90
N VAL A 122 -30.56 5.27 46.87
CA VAL A 122 -31.30 4.02 47.03
C VAL A 122 -31.96 3.58 45.73
N VAL A 123 -32.50 4.54 44.96
CA VAL A 123 -33.13 4.27 43.67
C VAL A 123 -32.66 5.31 42.66
N ARG A 124 -32.22 4.83 41.50
CA ARG A 124 -31.97 5.63 40.30
C ARG A 124 -32.73 5.00 39.16
N ASP A 125 -33.61 5.77 38.52
CA ASP A 125 -34.38 5.26 37.40
C ASP A 125 -34.53 6.29 36.28
N ASN A 126 -34.39 5.80 35.05
CA ASN A 126 -34.27 6.58 33.80
C ASN A 126 -33.27 7.75 33.88
N MET A 127 -32.15 7.56 34.59
CA MET A 127 -31.06 8.53 34.72
C MET A 127 -29.73 7.94 34.26
N PRO A 128 -28.81 8.73 33.67
CA PRO A 128 -27.52 8.22 33.21
C PRO A 128 -26.65 7.76 34.39
N SER A 129 -25.79 6.76 34.17
CA SER A 129 -24.87 6.21 35.18
C SER A 129 -23.62 7.08 35.44
N ILE A 130 -23.78 8.41 35.39
CA ILE A 130 -22.72 9.40 35.64
C ILE A 130 -22.99 10.16 36.95
N LYS A 131 -22.00 10.94 37.41
CA LYS A 131 -22.22 11.93 38.47
C LYS A 131 -23.28 12.94 38.00
N ILE A 132 -24.34 13.07 38.78
CA ILE A 132 -25.53 13.85 38.40
C ILE A 132 -25.37 15.29 38.87
N LYS A 133 -25.65 16.22 37.95
CA LYS A 133 -25.76 17.65 38.21
C LYS A 133 -27.21 18.08 38.16
N ASN A 134 -27.49 19.27 38.67
CA ASN A 134 -28.80 19.93 38.60
C ASN A 134 -29.29 20.22 37.16
N THR A 135 -28.42 20.10 36.14
CA THR A 135 -28.76 20.21 34.72
C THR A 135 -28.66 18.89 33.96
N THR A 136 -28.46 17.75 34.65
CA THR A 136 -28.39 16.46 33.97
C THR A 136 -29.79 16.04 33.54
N LEU A 137 -29.94 15.73 32.25
CA LEU A 137 -31.20 15.27 31.67
C LEU A 137 -31.44 13.77 31.97
N ALA A 138 -32.71 13.37 31.95
CA ALA A 138 -33.10 11.97 31.95
C ALA A 138 -32.64 11.25 30.67
N THR A 139 -32.49 9.93 30.73
CA THR A 139 -31.94 9.14 29.61
C THR A 139 -32.89 9.08 28.41
N ASN A 140 -34.19 8.95 28.66
CA ASN A 140 -35.24 8.92 27.64
C ASN A 140 -36.46 9.71 28.13
N THR A 141 -37.37 10.09 27.23
CA THR A 141 -38.71 10.50 27.64
C THR A 141 -39.55 9.31 28.07
N ILE A 142 -40.38 9.49 29.09
CA ILE A 142 -41.44 8.55 29.43
C ILE A 142 -42.75 9.15 28.94
N GLU A 143 -43.36 8.55 27.92
CA GLU A 143 -44.57 9.11 27.28
C GLU A 143 -45.82 8.24 27.52
N GLY A 144 -46.97 8.89 27.68
CA GLY A 144 -48.29 8.26 27.57
C GLY A 144 -48.70 7.44 28.80
N ASN A 145 -49.18 6.20 28.61
CA ASN A 145 -49.70 5.39 29.74
C ASN A 145 -48.64 5.08 30.81
N ALA A 146 -47.35 5.21 30.49
CA ALA A 146 -46.23 4.97 31.41
C ALA A 146 -46.08 6.07 32.48
N GLU A 147 -46.43 7.32 32.19
CA GLU A 147 -46.42 8.46 33.14
C GLU A 147 -47.45 8.30 34.27
N SER A 148 -48.46 7.45 34.04
CA SER A 148 -49.54 7.17 34.99
C SER A 148 -49.29 5.95 35.87
N ILE A 149 -48.22 5.19 35.62
CA ILE A 149 -47.91 3.95 36.32
C ILE A 149 -46.96 4.23 37.49
N PHE A 150 -47.26 3.64 38.63
CA PHE A 150 -46.33 3.58 39.76
C PHE A 150 -45.31 2.45 39.52
N TYR A 151 -44.04 2.80 39.45
CA TYR A 151 -42.94 1.84 39.38
C TYR A 151 -42.55 1.38 40.79
N ALA A 152 -42.61 0.07 41.04
CA ALA A 152 -42.33 -0.51 42.35
C ALA A 152 -40.88 -1.03 42.46
N TYR A 153 -40.20 -0.67 43.53
CA TYR A 153 -38.85 -1.11 43.90
C TYR A 153 -38.89 -1.75 45.28
N PHE A 154 -38.40 -2.99 45.38
CA PHE A 154 -38.25 -3.66 46.66
C PHE A 154 -36.86 -3.40 47.22
N LEU A 155 -36.82 -2.71 48.36
CA LEU A 155 -35.64 -2.32 49.08
C LEU A 155 -35.37 -3.30 50.23
N ASN A 156 -34.13 -3.75 50.33
CA ASN A 156 -33.68 -4.55 51.47
C ASN A 156 -33.47 -3.63 52.68
N LYS A 157 -33.82 -4.11 53.89
CA LYS A 157 -33.50 -3.49 55.19
C LYS A 157 -32.07 -2.93 55.27
N SER A 158 -31.09 -3.60 54.65
CA SER A 158 -29.68 -3.18 54.66
C SER A 158 -29.39 -1.87 53.94
N LEU A 159 -30.29 -1.36 53.09
CA LEU A 159 -30.13 -0.11 52.36
C LEU A 159 -30.68 1.10 53.13
N ILE A 160 -31.25 0.88 54.31
CA ILE A 160 -31.88 1.93 55.12
C ILE A 160 -30.97 2.19 56.32
N PRO A 161 -30.63 3.47 56.59
CA PRO A 161 -29.86 3.85 57.77
C PRO A 161 -30.48 3.28 59.05
N GLU A 162 -29.65 2.92 60.04
CA GLU A 162 -30.13 2.42 61.35
C GLU A 162 -30.90 3.49 62.16
N ASN A 163 -30.85 4.74 61.73
CA ASN A 163 -31.56 5.84 62.36
C ASN A 163 -33.08 5.65 62.27
N LYS A 164 -33.76 5.90 63.39
CA LYS A 164 -35.23 5.87 63.43
C LYS A 164 -35.87 7.00 62.63
N GLU A 165 -35.22 8.17 62.55
CA GLU A 165 -35.66 9.26 61.68
C GLU A 165 -34.82 9.28 60.40
N VAL A 166 -35.47 9.17 59.25
CA VAL A 166 -34.83 9.18 57.93
C VAL A 166 -35.39 10.34 57.11
N VAL A 167 -34.51 11.09 56.46
CA VAL A 167 -34.85 12.13 55.48
C VAL A 167 -34.76 11.53 54.09
N ILE A 168 -35.92 11.39 53.45
CA ILE A 168 -36.01 11.00 52.04
C ILE A 168 -35.86 12.26 51.19
N SER A 169 -34.85 12.26 50.33
CA SER A 169 -34.59 13.33 49.36
C SER A 169 -34.80 12.79 47.95
N VAL A 170 -35.57 13.49 47.12
CA VAL A 170 -35.87 13.07 45.75
C VAL A 170 -35.53 14.18 44.76
N SER A 171 -34.85 13.84 43.68
CA SER A 171 -34.66 14.71 42.52
C SER A 171 -35.32 14.11 41.29
N VAL A 172 -36.30 14.83 40.73
CA VAL A 172 -36.94 14.49 39.45
C VAL A 172 -36.29 15.30 38.34
N HIS A 173 -35.93 14.66 37.24
CA HIS A 173 -35.23 15.25 36.11
C HIS A 173 -36.04 15.10 34.84
N GLN A 174 -36.09 16.17 34.05
CA GLN A 174 -36.74 16.20 32.75
C GLN A 174 -35.76 15.76 31.64
N ALA A 175 -36.25 15.14 30.57
CA ALA A 175 -35.48 14.75 29.40
C ALA A 175 -35.19 15.93 28.46
N TYR A 176 -36.03 16.97 28.51
CA TYR A 176 -35.89 18.19 27.71
C TYR A 176 -36.23 19.46 28.52
N GLU A 177 -35.56 20.58 28.21
CA GLU A 177 -35.80 21.88 28.87
C GLU A 177 -37.19 22.48 28.57
N SER A 178 -37.87 22.00 27.52
CA SER A 178 -39.19 22.47 27.09
C SER A 178 -40.33 21.51 27.43
N SER A 179 -40.13 20.58 28.38
CA SER A 179 -41.15 19.60 28.76
C SER A 179 -42.48 20.27 29.12
N SER A 180 -43.59 19.72 28.63
CA SER A 180 -44.94 20.26 28.82
C SER A 180 -45.37 20.21 30.28
N ASP A 181 -44.99 19.14 30.96
CA ASP A 181 -45.47 18.72 32.26
C ASP A 181 -44.32 18.21 33.15
N CYS A 182 -44.68 17.90 34.38
CA CYS A 182 -43.81 17.28 35.38
C CYS A 182 -44.73 16.76 36.47
N ILE A 183 -44.56 15.50 36.88
CA ILE A 183 -45.32 14.91 37.99
C ILE A 183 -44.37 14.19 38.95
N PHE A 184 -44.68 14.27 40.24
CA PHE A 184 -44.03 13.50 41.29
C PHE A 184 -45.08 13.01 42.30
N SER A 185 -45.16 11.69 42.49
CA SER A 185 -45.86 11.08 43.61
C SER A 185 -45.14 9.81 44.05
N MET A 186 -45.05 9.58 45.36
CA MET A 186 -44.31 8.45 45.93
C MET A 186 -45.14 7.82 47.05
N GLU A 187 -45.15 6.49 47.08
CA GLU A 187 -45.67 5.68 48.17
C GLU A 187 -44.55 4.79 48.72
N LEU A 188 -44.59 4.53 50.03
CA LEU A 188 -43.64 3.66 50.70
C LEU A 188 -44.41 2.72 51.61
N LEU A 189 -44.24 1.42 51.39
CA LEU A 189 -44.90 0.36 52.14
C LEU A 189 -43.84 -0.45 52.90
N GLY A 190 -44.03 -0.66 54.20
CA GLY A 190 -43.21 -1.55 55.02
C GLY A 190 -43.83 -2.94 55.08
N HIS A 191 -43.09 -3.97 54.65
CA HIS A 191 -43.57 -5.36 54.62
C HIS A 191 -43.07 -6.15 55.82
N THR A 192 -43.97 -6.86 56.48
CA THR A 192 -43.64 -7.77 57.61
C THR A 192 -43.66 -9.25 57.21
N ASN A 193 -44.13 -9.58 55.99
CA ASN A 193 -44.18 -10.95 55.48
C ASN A 193 -42.80 -11.44 54.99
N PRO A 194 -42.29 -12.60 55.48
CA PRO A 194 -41.09 -13.22 54.96
C PRO A 194 -41.12 -13.55 53.45
N GLU A 195 -42.30 -13.77 52.84
CA GLU A 195 -42.42 -14.07 51.40
C GLU A 195 -41.82 -12.97 50.50
N VAL A 196 -41.80 -11.71 50.96
CA VAL A 196 -41.22 -10.59 50.20
C VAL A 196 -39.70 -10.76 50.01
N LEU A 197 -39.02 -11.47 50.91
CA LEU A 197 -37.60 -11.77 50.76
C LEU A 197 -37.34 -12.68 49.55
N ASN A 198 -38.24 -13.62 49.26
CA ASN A 198 -38.12 -14.48 48.08
C ASN A 198 -38.24 -13.65 46.79
N LEU A 199 -39.18 -12.69 46.74
CA LEU A 199 -39.33 -11.79 45.59
C LEU A 199 -38.08 -10.92 45.36
N ILE A 200 -37.45 -10.43 46.43
CA ILE A 200 -36.19 -9.68 46.34
C ILE A 200 -35.07 -10.55 45.76
N VAL A 201 -34.93 -11.79 46.27
CA VAL A 201 -33.90 -12.73 45.80
C VAL A 201 -34.12 -13.11 44.34
N GLU A 202 -35.36 -13.43 43.95
CA GLU A 202 -35.72 -13.75 42.56
C GLU A 202 -35.43 -12.58 41.61
N ASN A 203 -35.82 -11.36 41.98
CA ASN A 203 -35.53 -10.16 41.18
C ASN A 203 -34.02 -9.93 41.05
N LYS A 204 -33.26 -10.06 42.15
CA LYS A 204 -31.80 -9.94 42.13
C LYS A 204 -31.15 -10.99 41.24
N ASN A 205 -31.61 -12.24 41.30
CA ASN A 205 -31.11 -13.32 40.46
C ASN A 205 -31.43 -13.08 38.98
N LYS A 206 -32.63 -12.59 38.66
CA LYS A 206 -33.02 -12.22 37.29
C LYS A 206 -32.14 -11.10 36.74
N ILE A 207 -31.89 -10.06 37.53
CA ILE A 207 -30.99 -8.95 37.16
C ILE A 207 -29.57 -9.49 36.91
N ASN A 208 -29.03 -10.28 37.84
CA ASN A 208 -27.69 -10.86 37.71
C ASN A 208 -27.57 -11.76 36.48
N SER A 209 -28.58 -12.60 36.20
CA SER A 209 -28.61 -13.44 35.01
C SER A 209 -28.63 -12.61 33.71
N ASN A 210 -29.41 -11.52 33.68
CA ASN A 210 -29.44 -10.60 32.54
C ASN A 210 -28.10 -9.89 32.35
N LEU A 211 -27.45 -9.47 33.43
CA LEU A 211 -26.12 -8.86 33.40
C LEU A 211 -25.07 -9.84 32.89
N LEU A 212 -25.07 -11.09 33.36
CA LEU A 212 -24.18 -12.13 32.89
C LEU A 212 -24.34 -12.39 31.39
N LYS A 213 -25.58 -12.45 30.91
CA LYS A 213 -25.87 -12.59 29.48
C LYS A 213 -25.32 -11.42 28.67
N LYS A 214 -25.53 -10.17 29.14
CA LYS A 214 -25.00 -8.97 28.49
C LYS A 214 -23.47 -8.95 28.45
N ILE A 215 -22.80 -9.38 29.52
CA ILE A 215 -21.34 -9.51 29.58
C ILE A 215 -20.86 -10.54 28.56
N GLN A 216 -21.54 -11.69 28.47
CA GLN A 216 -21.21 -12.71 27.49
C GLN A 216 -21.37 -12.19 26.05
N ASP A 217 -22.48 -11.52 25.74
CA ASP A 217 -22.74 -10.93 24.41
C ASP A 217 -21.70 -9.84 24.05
N LEU A 218 -21.26 -9.05 25.03
CA LEU A 218 -20.20 -8.07 24.83
C LEU A 218 -18.83 -8.73 24.57
N ASN A 219 -18.50 -9.78 25.31
CA ASN A 219 -17.24 -10.51 25.11
C ASN A 219 -17.19 -11.22 23.76
N THR A 220 -18.29 -11.82 23.31
CA THR A 220 -18.37 -12.46 21.99
C THR A 220 -18.23 -11.44 20.87
N LYS A 221 -18.90 -10.28 21.00
CA LYS A 221 -18.74 -9.17 20.05
C LYS A 221 -17.30 -8.65 20.00
N PHE A 222 -16.66 -8.48 21.16
CA PHE A 222 -15.28 -8.03 21.24
C PHE A 222 -14.30 -8.99 20.55
N GLU A 223 -14.44 -10.30 20.80
CA GLU A 223 -13.59 -11.30 20.13
C GLU A 223 -13.87 -11.37 18.62
N TYR A 224 -15.12 -11.20 18.19
CA TYR A 224 -15.47 -11.08 16.78
C TYR A 224 -14.78 -9.87 16.12
N ASP A 225 -14.92 -8.68 16.70
CA ASP A 225 -14.32 -7.44 16.18
C ASP A 225 -12.78 -7.57 16.08
N LYS A 226 -12.15 -8.21 17.07
CA LYS A 226 -10.71 -8.48 17.07
C LYS A 226 -10.28 -9.43 15.94
N VAL A 227 -11.09 -10.44 15.63
CA VAL A 227 -10.82 -11.36 14.50
C VAL A 227 -10.98 -10.62 13.18
N VAL A 228 -12.06 -9.84 13.02
CA VAL A 228 -12.30 -9.03 11.81
C VAL A 228 -11.14 -8.07 11.56
N LEU A 229 -10.69 -7.33 12.58
CA LEU A 229 -9.55 -6.42 12.45
C LEU A 229 -8.26 -7.14 12.01
N LYS A 230 -8.02 -8.36 12.51
CA LYS A 230 -6.88 -9.18 12.07
C LYS A 230 -7.03 -9.61 10.62
N MET A 231 -8.22 -10.02 10.21
CA MET A 231 -8.51 -10.41 8.82
C MET A 231 -8.31 -9.23 7.86
N ASP A 232 -8.85 -8.06 8.19
CA ASP A 232 -8.67 -6.83 7.41
C ASP A 232 -7.19 -6.45 7.30
N SER A 233 -6.44 -6.53 8.41
CA SER A 233 -5.00 -6.27 8.40
C SER A 233 -4.24 -7.25 7.50
N GLN A 234 -4.60 -8.55 7.50
CA GLN A 234 -3.99 -9.56 6.63
C GLN A 234 -4.36 -9.33 5.16
N GLN A 235 -5.62 -8.99 4.89
CA GLN A 235 -6.09 -8.69 3.55
C GLN A 235 -5.36 -7.47 2.96
N ASN A 236 -5.18 -6.41 3.76
CA ASN A 236 -4.39 -5.24 3.37
C ASN A 236 -2.93 -5.60 3.07
N TYR A 237 -2.31 -6.49 3.85
CA TYR A 237 -0.96 -6.99 3.56
C TYR A 237 -0.90 -7.71 2.20
N ILE A 238 -1.85 -8.62 1.93
CA ILE A 238 -1.93 -9.33 0.63
C ILE A 238 -2.10 -8.34 -0.54
N TYR A 239 -2.98 -7.35 -0.41
CA TYR A 239 -3.15 -6.31 -1.44
C TYR A 239 -1.85 -5.52 -1.68
N SER A 240 -1.16 -5.11 -0.61
CA SER A 240 0.11 -4.38 -0.74
C SER A 240 1.18 -5.22 -1.45
N LEU A 241 1.27 -6.51 -1.13
CA LEU A 241 2.19 -7.45 -1.76
C LEU A 241 1.90 -7.60 -3.26
N ASN A 242 0.62 -7.73 -3.63
CA ASN A 242 0.20 -7.84 -5.03
C ASN A 242 0.58 -6.59 -5.84
N ILE A 243 0.44 -5.39 -5.26
CA ILE A 243 0.87 -4.13 -5.90
C ILE A 243 2.38 -4.14 -6.15
N VAL A 244 3.19 -4.55 -5.17
CA VAL A 244 4.65 -4.63 -5.31
C VAL A 244 5.06 -5.62 -6.41
N ILE A 245 4.44 -6.80 -6.45
CA ILE A 245 4.68 -7.80 -7.50
C ILE A 245 4.32 -7.25 -8.88
N PHE A 246 3.20 -6.54 -8.99
CA PHE A 246 2.77 -5.92 -10.24
C PHE A 246 3.77 -4.86 -10.74
N ILE A 247 4.27 -4.00 -9.84
CA ILE A 247 5.30 -3.00 -10.17
C ILE A 247 6.59 -3.68 -10.63
N LEU A 248 7.03 -4.73 -9.94
CA LEU A 248 8.22 -5.49 -10.32
C LEU A 248 8.05 -6.12 -11.71
N ALA A 249 6.88 -6.67 -12.03
CA ALA A 249 6.59 -7.22 -13.35
C ALA A 249 6.67 -6.15 -14.45
N ILE A 250 6.13 -4.95 -14.21
CA ILE A 250 6.21 -3.82 -15.15
C ILE A 250 7.67 -3.40 -15.37
N LEU A 251 8.46 -3.26 -14.31
CA LEU A 251 9.88 -2.90 -14.41
C LEU A 251 10.66 -3.94 -15.23
N LEU A 252 10.34 -5.22 -15.06
CA LEU A 252 10.96 -6.31 -15.79
C LEU A 252 10.60 -6.25 -17.29
N ILE A 253 9.34 -5.96 -17.62
CA ILE A 253 8.88 -5.75 -19.00
C ILE A 253 9.58 -4.55 -19.64
N ILE A 254 9.68 -3.42 -18.93
CA ILE A 254 10.39 -2.23 -19.41
C ILE A 254 11.86 -2.56 -19.66
N GLY A 255 12.51 -3.30 -18.75
CA GLY A 255 13.88 -3.76 -18.90
C GLY A 255 14.09 -4.60 -20.16
N PHE A 256 13.17 -5.53 -20.46
CA PHE A 256 13.21 -6.31 -21.69
C PHE A 256 13.03 -5.45 -22.94
N ILE A 257 12.11 -4.49 -22.92
CA ILE A 257 11.88 -3.57 -24.05
C ILE A 257 13.15 -2.75 -24.33
N VAL A 258 13.75 -2.14 -23.30
CA VAL A 258 14.98 -1.36 -23.43
C VAL A 258 16.12 -2.23 -23.95
N SER A 259 16.30 -3.42 -23.38
CA SER A 259 17.33 -4.37 -23.82
C SER A 259 17.16 -4.76 -25.29
N TYR A 260 15.92 -5.06 -25.71
CA TYR A 260 15.59 -5.36 -27.11
C TYR A 260 15.96 -4.21 -28.05
N PHE A 261 15.63 -2.97 -27.70
CA PHE A 261 16.00 -1.80 -28.50
C PHE A 261 17.52 -1.57 -28.58
N VAL A 262 18.24 -1.77 -27.47
CA VAL A 262 19.71 -1.67 -27.44
C VAL A 262 20.35 -2.73 -28.34
N LEU A 263 19.85 -3.97 -28.32
CA LEU A 263 20.34 -5.05 -29.19
C LEU A 263 20.14 -4.72 -30.68
N ILE A 264 18.99 -4.17 -31.05
CA ILE A 264 18.71 -3.74 -32.43
C ILE A 264 19.65 -2.59 -32.84
N ALA A 265 19.82 -1.58 -31.99
CA ALA A 265 20.69 -0.45 -32.27
C ALA A 265 22.14 -0.90 -32.46
N ASN A 266 22.63 -1.80 -31.60
CA ASN A 266 23.97 -2.37 -31.72
C ASN A 266 24.13 -3.22 -32.99
N LYS A 267 23.12 -4.02 -33.35
CA LYS A 267 23.14 -4.79 -34.61
C LYS A 267 23.24 -3.87 -35.83
N ASN A 268 22.45 -2.80 -35.87
CA ASN A 268 22.47 -1.84 -36.97
C ASN A 268 23.83 -1.12 -37.07
N LYS A 269 24.39 -0.69 -35.94
CA LYS A 269 25.72 -0.07 -35.89
C LYS A 269 26.81 -1.03 -36.39
N ASN A 270 26.74 -2.31 -36.02
CA ASN A 270 27.69 -3.32 -36.50
C ASN A 270 27.56 -3.55 -38.00
N ILE A 271 26.34 -3.57 -38.55
CA ILE A 271 26.11 -3.66 -40.01
C ILE A 271 26.71 -2.43 -40.72
N GLU A 272 26.54 -1.24 -40.17
CA GLU A 272 27.11 -0.01 -40.73
C GLU A 272 28.65 -0.03 -40.71
N ILE A 273 29.24 -0.40 -39.57
CA ILE A 273 30.70 -0.57 -39.44
C ILE A 273 31.21 -1.59 -40.47
N GLN A 274 30.50 -2.70 -40.66
CA GLN A 274 30.88 -3.71 -41.63
C GLN A 274 30.85 -3.17 -43.07
N LYS A 275 29.79 -2.45 -43.45
CA LYS A 275 29.69 -1.80 -44.77
C LYS A 275 30.83 -0.80 -45.02
N VAL A 276 31.19 0.00 -44.02
CA VAL A 276 32.29 0.96 -44.10
C VAL A 276 33.62 0.22 -44.26
N ASN A 277 33.86 -0.84 -43.50
CA ASN A 277 35.06 -1.67 -43.61
C ASN A 277 35.19 -2.32 -44.98
N ASP A 278 34.11 -2.89 -45.52
CA ASP A 278 34.10 -3.48 -46.86
C ASP A 278 34.39 -2.43 -47.94
N THR A 279 33.81 -1.23 -47.80
CA THR A 279 34.07 -0.11 -48.71
C THR A 279 35.53 0.34 -48.66
N LEU A 280 36.09 0.49 -47.45
CA LEU A 280 37.50 0.84 -47.25
C LEU A 280 38.43 -0.23 -47.84
N LYS A 281 38.14 -1.51 -47.62
CA LYS A 281 38.91 -2.63 -48.17
C LYS A 281 38.90 -2.62 -49.69
N ASN A 282 37.75 -2.39 -50.31
CA ASN A 282 37.63 -2.27 -51.76
C ASN A 282 38.39 -1.05 -52.31
N ASN A 283 38.37 0.08 -51.60
CA ASN A 283 39.13 1.27 -51.98
C ASN A 283 40.64 1.04 -51.89
N ILE A 284 41.11 0.37 -50.84
CA ILE A 284 42.53 -0.04 -50.69
C ILE A 284 42.93 -0.94 -51.86
N LEU A 285 42.16 -1.99 -52.13
CA LEU A 285 42.44 -2.92 -53.23
C LEU A 285 42.48 -2.20 -54.59
N LYS A 286 41.54 -1.26 -54.83
CA LYS A 286 41.54 -0.44 -56.04
C LYS A 286 42.82 0.39 -56.15
N LYS A 287 43.24 1.04 -55.06
CA LYS A 287 44.48 1.82 -55.02
C LYS A 287 45.72 0.97 -55.24
N GLU A 288 45.75 -0.25 -54.70
CA GLU A 288 46.85 -1.18 -54.93
C GLU A 288 46.92 -1.63 -56.40
N LYS A 289 45.78 -1.87 -57.06
CA LYS A 289 45.72 -2.15 -58.51
C LYS A 289 46.21 -0.97 -59.36
N GLU A 290 45.82 0.26 -59.01
CA GLU A 290 46.32 1.48 -59.65
C GLU A 290 47.85 1.60 -59.52
N MET A 291 48.38 1.34 -58.32
CA MET A 291 49.83 1.35 -58.04
C MET A 291 50.58 0.25 -58.80
N LEU A 292 50.04 -0.96 -58.86
CA LEU A 292 50.62 -2.07 -59.62
C LEU A 292 50.78 -1.72 -61.10
N THR A 293 49.72 -1.14 -61.69
CA THR A 293 49.73 -0.67 -63.09
C THR A 293 50.77 0.42 -63.31
N CYS A 294 50.90 1.36 -62.37
CA CYS A 294 51.92 2.41 -62.42
C CYS A 294 53.34 1.81 -62.39
N ASN A 295 53.60 0.87 -61.49
CA ASN A 295 54.91 0.23 -61.33
C ASN A 295 55.29 -0.59 -62.57
N THR A 296 54.35 -1.31 -63.18
CA THR A 296 54.61 -2.04 -64.44
C THR A 296 54.98 -1.10 -65.57
N ASN A 297 54.30 0.06 -65.68
CA ASN A 297 54.61 1.08 -66.68
C ASN A 297 55.98 1.72 -66.41
N LEU A 298 56.33 1.98 -65.16
CA LEU A 298 57.64 2.48 -64.76
C LEU A 298 58.76 1.54 -65.22
N LEU A 299 58.61 0.23 -64.98
CA LEU A 299 59.58 -0.77 -65.43
C LEU A 299 59.70 -0.80 -66.96
N HIS A 300 58.58 -0.71 -67.66
CA HIS A 300 58.57 -0.64 -69.13
C HIS A 300 59.30 0.60 -69.64
N ASN A 301 59.06 1.77 -69.02
CA ASN A 301 59.75 3.01 -69.38
C ASN A 301 61.26 2.95 -69.09
N LYS A 302 61.67 2.40 -67.95
CA LYS A 302 63.09 2.14 -67.66
C LYS A 302 63.74 1.27 -68.72
N GLN A 303 63.01 0.28 -69.23
CA GLN A 303 63.50 -0.54 -70.32
C GLN A 303 63.71 0.26 -71.61
N HIS A 304 62.76 1.11 -72.00
CA HIS A 304 62.94 2.01 -73.16
C HIS A 304 64.16 2.91 -73.00
N PHE A 305 64.42 3.44 -71.81
CA PHE A 305 65.63 4.24 -71.56
C PHE A 305 66.92 3.43 -71.72
N LYS A 306 66.92 2.13 -71.37
CA LYS A 306 68.07 1.24 -71.60
C LYS A 306 68.29 0.96 -73.08
N GLU A 307 67.21 0.78 -73.85
CA GLU A 307 67.27 0.62 -75.31
C GLU A 307 67.83 1.89 -75.97
N ILE A 308 67.29 3.07 -75.63
CA ILE A 308 67.81 4.37 -76.09
C ILE A 308 69.29 4.54 -75.72
N LYS A 309 69.68 4.16 -74.50
CA LYS A 309 71.08 4.19 -74.05
C LYS A 309 71.99 3.31 -74.90
N ALA A 310 71.53 2.12 -75.29
CA ALA A 310 72.27 1.19 -76.13
C ALA A 310 72.43 1.75 -77.56
N ASP A 311 71.36 2.29 -78.13
CA ASP A 311 71.39 2.93 -79.45
C ASP A 311 72.34 4.13 -79.48
N LEU A 312 72.27 5.00 -78.47
CA LEU A 312 73.16 6.16 -78.31
C LEU A 312 74.65 5.78 -78.21
N ARG A 313 74.97 4.60 -77.68
CA ARG A 313 76.35 4.08 -77.63
C ARG A 313 76.84 3.57 -78.99
N GLY A 314 75.93 3.20 -79.89
CA GLY A 314 76.24 2.70 -81.24
C GLY A 314 76.49 3.78 -82.29
N ILE A 315 76.15 5.04 -81.99
CA ILE A 315 76.31 6.16 -82.92
C ILE A 315 77.80 6.58 -83.00
N LYS A 316 78.36 6.62 -84.21
CA LYS A 316 79.69 7.18 -84.48
C LYS A 316 79.55 8.67 -84.85
N THR A 317 79.88 9.58 -83.94
CA THR A 317 79.87 11.04 -84.17
C THR A 317 81.20 11.67 -83.74
N GLU A 318 81.46 12.89 -84.22
CA GLU A 318 82.58 13.72 -83.77
C GLU A 318 82.30 14.37 -82.39
N ASP A 319 81.02 14.64 -82.05
CA ASP A 319 80.57 15.22 -80.78
C ASP A 319 80.29 14.19 -79.66
N LYS A 320 81.34 13.52 -79.19
CA LYS A 320 81.25 12.51 -78.10
C LYS A 320 80.81 13.09 -76.74
N ASN A 321 80.99 14.39 -76.52
CA ASN A 321 80.74 15.03 -75.21
C ASN A 321 79.24 15.19 -74.91
N GLU A 322 78.42 15.56 -75.90
CA GLU A 322 76.96 15.67 -75.71
C GLU A 322 76.31 14.30 -75.50
N ILE A 323 76.72 13.29 -76.27
CA ILE A 323 76.29 11.91 -76.08
C ILE A 323 76.64 11.43 -74.67
N LYS A 324 77.85 11.73 -74.17
CA LYS A 324 78.26 11.37 -72.80
C LYS A 324 77.41 12.08 -71.73
N SER A 325 76.99 13.31 -71.96
CA SER A 325 76.09 14.06 -71.07
C SER A 325 74.68 13.43 -71.02
N ILE A 326 74.12 13.08 -72.18
CA ILE A 326 72.81 12.41 -72.28
C ILE A 326 72.87 11.02 -71.62
N LEU A 327 73.94 10.26 -71.85
CA LEU A 327 74.14 8.96 -71.20
C LEU A 327 74.18 9.08 -69.67
N LYS A 328 74.87 10.10 -69.13
CA LYS A 328 74.87 10.37 -67.68
C LYS A 328 73.47 10.71 -67.14
N LYS A 329 72.67 11.48 -67.89
CA LYS A 329 71.27 11.80 -67.49
C LYS A 329 70.40 10.53 -67.46
N ILE A 330 70.57 9.66 -68.46
CA ILE A 330 69.88 8.37 -68.49
C ILE A 330 70.34 7.47 -67.33
N ASP A 331 71.63 7.45 -67.03
CA ASP A 331 72.18 6.69 -65.89
C ASP A 331 71.55 7.12 -64.57
N HIS A 332 71.44 8.42 -64.33
CA HIS A 332 70.82 8.94 -63.12
C HIS A 332 69.32 8.55 -62.98
N ILE A 333 68.59 8.44 -64.10
CA ILE A 333 67.18 7.99 -64.10
C ILE A 333 67.08 6.48 -63.83
N LEU A 334 68.10 5.71 -64.22
CA LEU A 334 68.12 4.25 -64.08
C LEU A 334 68.63 3.78 -62.69
N GLU A 335 69.37 4.61 -61.96
CA GLU A 335 70.05 4.29 -60.67
C GLU A 335 69.13 3.97 -59.46
N ARG A 336 67.80 4.11 -59.57
CA ARG A 336 66.89 3.73 -58.46
C ARG A 336 66.58 2.23 -58.51
N ASP A 337 67.14 1.43 -57.60
CA ASP A 337 67.02 -0.05 -57.63
C ASP A 337 65.82 -0.64 -56.84
N ASP A 338 65.02 0.19 -56.16
CA ASP A 338 63.92 -0.28 -55.27
C ASP A 338 62.60 -0.62 -55.99
N ASP A 339 62.53 -0.47 -57.31
CA ASP A 339 61.30 -0.65 -58.09
C ASP A 339 60.79 -2.09 -58.04
N TRP A 340 61.70 -3.06 -57.97
CA TRP A 340 61.34 -4.48 -57.88
C TRP A 340 60.65 -4.80 -56.57
N GLU A 341 61.22 -4.33 -55.45
CA GLU A 341 60.66 -4.60 -54.12
C GLU A 341 59.30 -3.89 -53.95
N THR A 342 59.17 -2.70 -54.53
CA THR A 342 57.91 -1.95 -54.57
C THR A 342 56.86 -2.67 -55.42
N LEU A 343 57.21 -3.18 -56.60
CA LEU A 343 56.30 -3.97 -57.42
C LEU A 343 55.88 -5.25 -56.71
N LYS A 344 56.83 -6.00 -56.13
CA LYS A 344 56.58 -7.23 -55.40
C LYS A 344 55.58 -7.00 -54.27
N LYS A 345 55.79 -5.98 -53.43
CA LYS A 345 54.89 -5.66 -52.31
C LYS A 345 53.46 -5.36 -52.75
N HIS A 346 53.28 -4.55 -53.80
CA HIS A 346 51.94 -4.23 -54.32
C HIS A 346 51.31 -5.40 -55.08
N PHE A 347 52.10 -6.17 -55.82
CA PHE A 347 51.64 -7.36 -56.51
C PHE A 347 51.09 -8.38 -55.52
N ASP A 348 51.81 -8.60 -54.43
CA ASP A 348 51.45 -9.61 -53.43
C ASP A 348 50.19 -9.22 -52.64
N ALA A 349 50.04 -7.92 -52.35
CA ALA A 349 48.82 -7.37 -51.77
C ALA A 349 47.58 -7.58 -52.66
N VAL A 350 47.71 -7.39 -53.98
CA VAL A 350 46.61 -7.57 -54.94
C VAL A 350 46.31 -9.05 -55.22
N ASN A 351 47.33 -9.90 -55.22
CA ASN A 351 47.22 -11.31 -55.62
C ASN A 351 47.22 -12.28 -54.41
N ASN A 352 46.61 -11.87 -53.29
CA ASN A 352 46.39 -12.72 -52.12
C ASN A 352 47.67 -13.43 -51.60
N GLY A 353 48.82 -12.74 -51.56
CA GLY A 353 50.05 -13.35 -51.07
C GLY A 353 50.65 -14.39 -52.01
N PHE A 354 50.40 -14.29 -53.33
CA PHE A 354 50.90 -15.23 -54.34
C PHE A 354 52.40 -15.52 -54.20
N TYR A 355 53.23 -14.51 -53.95
CA TYR A 355 54.68 -14.64 -53.81
C TYR A 355 55.03 -15.51 -52.60
N ASP A 356 54.41 -15.27 -51.45
CA ASP A 356 54.63 -16.06 -50.25
C ASP A 356 54.15 -17.52 -50.44
N LYS A 357 53.00 -17.69 -51.10
CA LYS A 357 52.41 -19.02 -51.37
C LYS A 357 53.23 -19.84 -52.35
N ILE A 358 53.72 -19.21 -53.43
CA ILE A 358 54.50 -19.92 -54.46
C ILE A 358 55.86 -20.35 -53.91
N ILE A 359 56.49 -19.53 -53.04
CA ILE A 359 57.71 -19.92 -52.33
C ILE A 359 57.44 -21.08 -51.37
N LYS A 360 56.34 -21.02 -50.61
CA LYS A 360 55.99 -22.08 -49.66
C LYS A 360 55.75 -23.42 -50.34
N LYS A 361 55.10 -23.43 -51.51
CA LYS A 361 54.79 -24.66 -52.26
C LYS A 361 55.98 -25.14 -53.11
N HIS A 362 56.78 -24.21 -53.63
CA HIS A 362 57.90 -24.47 -54.53
C HIS A 362 59.18 -23.76 -54.05
N PRO A 363 59.80 -24.22 -52.95
CA PRO A 363 60.93 -23.53 -52.32
C PRO A 363 62.22 -23.54 -53.15
N ASN A 364 62.29 -24.37 -54.19
CA ASN A 364 63.47 -24.53 -55.04
C ASN A 364 63.56 -23.50 -56.19
N LEU A 365 62.62 -22.56 -56.25
CA LEU A 365 62.63 -21.46 -57.23
C LEU A 365 63.61 -20.37 -56.79
N SER A 366 64.43 -19.91 -57.72
CA SER A 366 65.30 -18.74 -57.52
C SER A 366 64.50 -17.44 -57.62
N GLU A 367 65.04 -16.36 -57.06
CA GLU A 367 64.42 -15.03 -57.13
C GLU A 367 64.10 -14.60 -58.57
N THR A 368 65.00 -14.84 -59.53
CA THR A 368 64.79 -14.53 -60.96
C THR A 368 63.64 -15.33 -61.58
N GLU A 369 63.45 -16.58 -61.15
CA GLU A 369 62.34 -17.44 -61.58
C GLU A 369 61.02 -16.98 -60.95
N LEU A 370 61.03 -16.54 -59.69
CA LEU A 370 59.89 -15.92 -59.03
C LEU A 370 59.47 -14.62 -59.74
N ARG A 371 60.43 -13.81 -60.19
CA ARG A 371 60.13 -12.62 -61.02
C ARG A 371 59.40 -12.98 -62.30
N HIS A 372 59.85 -14.04 -62.98
CA HIS A 372 59.18 -14.55 -64.17
C HIS A 372 57.74 -14.98 -63.87
N CYS A 373 57.50 -15.69 -62.76
CA CYS A 373 56.16 -16.09 -62.34
C CYS A 373 55.25 -14.88 -62.09
N ILE A 374 55.75 -13.84 -61.43
CA ILE A 374 55.03 -12.59 -61.20
C ILE A 374 54.64 -11.93 -62.53
N PHE A 375 55.57 -11.78 -63.47
CA PHE A 375 55.26 -11.17 -64.77
C PHE A 375 54.25 -11.99 -65.60
N ILE A 376 54.32 -13.32 -65.52
CA ILE A 376 53.33 -14.20 -66.15
C ILE A 376 51.94 -14.00 -65.51
N LYS A 377 51.85 -13.89 -64.18
CA LYS A 377 50.61 -13.61 -63.46
C LYS A 377 50.06 -12.21 -63.75
N LEU A 378 50.92 -11.25 -64.06
CA LEU A 378 50.58 -9.92 -64.60
C LEU A 378 50.18 -9.94 -66.09
N HIS A 379 49.96 -11.12 -66.66
CA HIS A 379 49.58 -11.35 -68.06
C HIS A 379 50.60 -10.89 -69.12
N MET A 380 51.85 -10.62 -68.75
CA MET A 380 52.88 -10.22 -69.70
C MET A 380 53.25 -11.35 -70.66
N HIS A 381 53.43 -11.00 -71.93
CA HIS A 381 53.86 -11.94 -72.96
C HIS A 381 55.37 -12.14 -72.94
N THR A 382 55.85 -13.27 -73.48
CA THR A 382 57.27 -13.65 -73.50
C THR A 382 58.20 -12.54 -74.01
N LYS A 383 57.78 -11.80 -75.04
CA LYS A 383 58.54 -10.68 -75.60
C LYS A 383 58.65 -9.49 -74.64
N GLU A 384 57.61 -9.23 -73.85
CA GLU A 384 57.57 -8.13 -72.88
C GLU A 384 58.39 -8.47 -71.63
N ILE A 385 58.28 -9.72 -71.15
CA ILE A 385 59.10 -10.24 -70.05
C ILE A 385 60.58 -10.18 -70.42
N ALA A 386 60.94 -10.59 -71.64
CA ALA A 386 62.31 -10.54 -72.16
C ALA A 386 62.88 -9.12 -72.12
N LYS A 387 62.08 -8.15 -72.55
CA LYS A 387 62.40 -6.72 -72.49
C LYS A 387 62.63 -6.27 -71.06
N ILE A 388 61.68 -6.50 -70.14
CA ILE A 388 61.78 -6.04 -68.74
C ILE A 388 62.99 -6.66 -68.03
N LEU A 389 63.30 -7.93 -68.29
CA LEU A 389 64.39 -8.66 -67.65
C LEU A 389 65.74 -8.55 -68.36
N LEU A 390 65.82 -7.82 -69.48
CA LEU A 390 67.05 -7.65 -70.27
C LEU A 390 67.68 -8.98 -70.73
N ILE A 391 66.87 -9.91 -71.19
CA ILE A 391 67.33 -11.22 -71.68
C ILE A 391 66.72 -11.53 -73.05
N ASP A 392 67.32 -12.48 -73.77
CA ASP A 392 66.78 -12.92 -75.06
C ASP A 392 65.39 -13.58 -74.88
N PRO A 393 64.43 -13.37 -75.79
CA PRO A 393 63.12 -14.03 -75.73
C PRO A 393 63.20 -15.56 -75.61
N ARG A 394 64.23 -16.21 -76.20
CA ARG A 394 64.49 -17.64 -76.02
C ARG A 394 64.91 -17.96 -74.59
N SER A 395 65.65 -17.09 -73.93
CA SER A 395 66.03 -17.24 -72.50
C SER A 395 64.80 -17.24 -71.58
N VAL A 396 63.75 -16.48 -71.91
CA VAL A 396 62.47 -16.52 -71.19
C VAL A 396 61.78 -17.87 -71.40
N GLN A 397 61.81 -18.45 -72.61
CA GLN A 397 61.25 -19.78 -72.86
C GLN A 397 62.02 -20.87 -72.08
N THR A 398 63.34 -20.80 -72.05
CA THR A 398 64.18 -21.70 -71.24
C THR A 398 63.91 -21.50 -69.74
N ALA A 399 63.66 -20.27 -69.27
CA ALA A 399 63.25 -20.03 -67.90
C ALA A 399 61.88 -20.67 -67.58
N ARG A 400 60.89 -20.55 -68.47
CA ARG A 400 59.58 -21.24 -68.31
C ARG A 400 59.74 -22.75 -68.20
N TYR A 401 60.56 -23.37 -69.05
CA TYR A 401 60.84 -24.80 -68.96
C TYR A 401 61.50 -25.19 -67.62
N ARG A 402 62.49 -24.41 -67.16
CA ARG A 402 63.15 -24.63 -65.86
C ARG A 402 62.18 -24.51 -64.69
N ILE A 403 61.32 -23.49 -64.72
CA ILE A 403 60.27 -23.27 -63.71
C ILE A 403 59.32 -24.47 -63.69
N LYS A 404 58.84 -24.91 -64.86
CA LYS A 404 57.95 -26.07 -65.00
C LYS A 404 58.56 -27.34 -64.41
N LYS A 405 59.83 -27.61 -64.71
CA LYS A 405 60.59 -28.75 -64.16
C LYS A 405 60.78 -28.65 -62.64
N LYS A 406 61.11 -27.47 -62.12
CA LYS A 406 61.30 -27.23 -60.68
C LYS A 406 59.99 -27.30 -59.88
N MET A 407 58.86 -26.97 -60.52
CA MET A 407 57.51 -27.11 -59.95
C MET A 407 56.94 -28.53 -60.10
N ASN A 408 57.67 -29.44 -60.76
CA ASN A 408 57.26 -30.81 -61.06
C ASN A 408 55.89 -30.89 -61.76
N LEU A 409 55.66 -30.04 -62.76
CA LEU A 409 54.43 -30.02 -63.56
C LEU A 409 54.53 -30.96 -64.76
N ASP A 410 53.44 -31.67 -65.04
CA ASP A 410 53.32 -32.61 -66.17
C ASP A 410 53.48 -31.91 -67.54
N GLU A 411 53.97 -32.62 -68.56
CA GLU A 411 54.28 -32.08 -69.89
C GLU A 411 53.06 -31.43 -70.56
N ASP A 412 51.85 -31.90 -70.25
CA ASP A 412 50.60 -31.38 -70.80
C ASP A 412 50.08 -30.10 -70.12
N ILE A 413 50.63 -29.73 -68.95
CA ILE A 413 50.17 -28.56 -68.19
C ILE A 413 50.88 -27.30 -68.68
N ASP A 414 50.12 -26.30 -69.16
CA ASP A 414 50.71 -24.98 -69.46
C ASP A 414 51.06 -24.21 -68.17
N LEU A 415 52.28 -23.67 -68.14
CA LEU A 415 52.80 -22.94 -66.98
C LEU A 415 52.01 -21.65 -66.72
N ARG A 416 51.56 -20.95 -67.76
CA ARG A 416 50.78 -19.71 -67.59
C ARG A 416 49.42 -20.05 -66.98
N ASP A 417 48.74 -21.07 -67.49
CA ASP A 417 47.45 -21.50 -66.94
C ASP A 417 47.58 -21.97 -65.49
N TYR A 418 48.62 -22.74 -65.17
CA TYR A 418 48.93 -23.14 -63.79
C TYR A 418 49.09 -21.92 -62.87
N LEU A 419 49.91 -20.94 -63.27
CA LEU A 419 50.19 -19.77 -62.45
C LEU A 419 48.97 -18.85 -62.33
N LEU A 420 48.19 -18.69 -63.39
CA LEU A 420 46.96 -17.88 -63.38
C LEU A 420 45.91 -18.47 -62.42
N ASN A 421 45.80 -19.79 -62.35
CA ASN A 421 44.88 -20.50 -61.44
C ASN A 421 45.50 -20.88 -60.09
N PHE A 422 46.73 -20.45 -59.83
CA PHE A 422 47.41 -20.70 -58.56
C PHE A 422 46.80 -19.80 -57.47
N GLU A 423 46.18 -20.44 -56.47
CA GLU A 423 45.56 -19.80 -55.30
C GLU A 423 46.43 -19.80 -54.04
#